data_AF-A0A3M1FM11-F1
#
_entry.id   AF-A0A3M1FM11-F1
#
_cell.length_a   1.000
_cell.length_b   1.000
_cell.length_c   1.000
_cell.angle_alpha   90.00
_cell.angle_beta   90.00
_cell.angle_gamma   90.00
#
_symmetry.space_group_name_H-M   'P 1'
#
loop_
_entity.id
_entity.type
_entity.pdbx_description
1 polymer ?
#
loop_
_entity_poly.entity_id
_entity_poly.type
_entity_poly.pdbx_seq_one_letter_code
_entity_poly.pdbx_strand_id
1 'polypeptide(L)'
;MKVAIVHDWLVALRGGEKCLKFFLELYPKADIYTLFHKEGSTYPEIDKRVKKVSYLQKICFTDHRKLLPLYPLGARSLKISGYDLVISISHAAAKNVSILGESTLHISYCLTPMRYIWDQAESYLGNKRYLFYPLINRLREWDREGSERVDYFTAISKLVAARIRK
;
A
#
# COMPACT_ATOMS: atom_id res chain seq x y z
N MET A 1 21.59 7.42 -5.21
CA MET A 1 20.16 7.47 -4.87
C MET A 1 19.74 6.16 -4.20
N LYS A 2 19.26 6.21 -2.97
CA LYS A 2 18.67 5.09 -2.21
C LYS A 2 17.16 5.08 -2.41
N VAL A 3 16.62 3.95 -2.84
CA VAL A 3 15.19 3.80 -3.18
C VAL A 3 14.55 2.74 -2.30
N ALA A 4 13.39 3.06 -1.73
CA ALA A 4 12.50 2.09 -1.10
C ALA A 4 11.25 1.93 -1.96
N ILE A 5 10.82 0.69 -2.18
CA ILE A 5 9.55 0.38 -2.84
C ILE A 5 8.60 -0.23 -1.80
N VAL A 6 7.38 0.28 -1.75
CA VAL A 6 6.36 -0.15 -0.81
C VAL A 6 5.24 -0.84 -1.57
N HIS A 7 4.85 -2.04 -1.15
CA HIS A 7 3.76 -2.81 -1.73
C HIS A 7 2.70 -3.12 -0.68
N ASP A 8 1.43 -3.25 -1.06
CA ASP A 8 0.37 -3.53 -0.07
C ASP A 8 0.55 -4.91 0.55
N TRP A 9 0.72 -5.93 -0.28
CA TRP A 9 0.99 -7.29 0.15
C TRP A 9 1.65 -8.09 -0.96
N LEU A 10 2.49 -9.04 -0.59
CA LEU A 10 3.24 -9.95 -1.47
C LEU A 10 2.85 -11.38 -1.11
N VAL A 11 1.62 -11.76 -1.45
CA VAL A 11 1.02 -13.04 -1.03
C VAL A 11 0.64 -13.97 -2.18
N ALA A 12 0.67 -13.46 -3.41
CA ALA A 12 0.47 -14.20 -4.65
C ALA A 12 0.94 -13.35 -5.83
N LEU A 13 1.35 -13.99 -6.94
CA LEU A 13 1.71 -13.29 -8.16
C LEU A 13 0.47 -12.74 -8.90
N ARG A 14 0.28 -11.42 -8.87
CA ARG A 14 -0.81 -10.70 -9.59
C ARG A 14 -0.22 -9.51 -10.36
N GLY A 15 -1.10 -8.59 -10.79
CA GLY A 15 -0.69 -7.43 -11.57
C GLY A 15 0.26 -6.48 -10.84
N GLY A 16 0.05 -6.27 -9.53
CA GLY A 16 0.90 -5.38 -8.72
C GLY A 16 2.33 -5.89 -8.61
N GLU A 17 2.50 -7.20 -8.42
CA GLU A 17 3.80 -7.86 -8.31
C GLU A 17 4.55 -7.87 -9.66
N LYS A 18 3.81 -7.97 -10.78
CA LYS A 18 4.38 -7.76 -12.12
C LYS A 18 4.90 -6.32 -12.29
N CYS A 19 4.13 -5.32 -11.86
CA CYS A 19 4.60 -3.93 -11.85
C CYS A 19 5.83 -3.76 -10.95
N LEU A 20 5.81 -4.35 -9.75
CA LEU A 20 6.95 -4.33 -8.82
C LEU A 20 8.21 -4.88 -9.47
N LYS A 21 8.13 -5.99 -10.20
CA LYS A 21 9.28 -6.54 -10.94
C LYS A 21 9.90 -5.51 -11.90
N PHE A 22 9.09 -4.78 -12.67
CA PHE A 22 9.60 -3.72 -13.55
C PHE A 22 10.28 -2.58 -12.76
N PHE A 23 9.72 -2.16 -11.63
CA PHE A 23 10.38 -1.16 -10.78
C PHE A 23 11.70 -1.67 -10.20
N LEU A 24 11.82 -2.97 -9.92
CA LEU A 24 13.06 -3.60 -9.43
C LEU A 24 14.12 -3.76 -10.52
N GLU A 25 13.74 -3.75 -11.81
CA GLU A 25 14.66 -3.65 -12.95
C GLU A 25 15.17 -2.21 -13.10
N LEU A 26 14.29 -1.21 -12.94
CA LEU A 26 14.68 0.22 -12.95
C LEU A 26 15.53 0.62 -11.73
N TYR A 27 15.25 0.01 -10.57
CA TYR A 27 15.96 0.23 -9.32
C TYR A 27 16.50 -1.09 -8.75
N PRO A 28 17.62 -1.61 -9.30
CA PRO A 28 18.16 -2.93 -8.92
C PRO A 28 18.57 -3.08 -7.46
N LYS A 29 18.79 -1.96 -6.75
CA LYS A 29 19.21 -1.92 -5.35
C LYS A 29 18.09 -1.48 -4.40
N ALA A 30 16.85 -1.40 -4.88
CA ALA A 30 15.73 -0.95 -4.04
C ALA A 30 15.40 -1.97 -2.95
N ASP A 31 15.20 -1.46 -1.73
CA ASP A 31 14.66 -2.22 -0.61
C ASP A 31 13.14 -2.28 -0.70
N ILE A 32 12.53 -3.41 -0.31
CA ILE A 32 11.08 -3.61 -0.36
C ILE A 32 10.47 -3.58 1.04
N TYR A 33 9.41 -2.79 1.20
CA TYR A 33 8.56 -2.75 2.38
C TYR A 33 7.15 -3.22 2.01
N THR A 34 6.50 -3.99 2.89
CA THR A 34 5.15 -4.50 2.59
C THR A 34 4.31 -4.70 3.85
N LEU A 35 2.98 -4.64 3.76
CA LEU A 35 2.16 -4.97 4.93
C LEU A 35 2.11 -6.48 5.19
N PHE A 36 2.12 -7.29 4.14
CA PHE A 36 2.10 -8.75 4.24
C PHE A 36 3.03 -9.37 3.21
N HIS A 37 3.65 -10.49 3.56
CA HIS A 37 4.60 -11.20 2.72
C HIS A 37 4.52 -12.69 2.98
N LYS A 38 4.35 -13.45 1.90
CA LYS A 38 4.49 -14.91 1.87
C LYS A 38 5.65 -15.25 0.96
N GLU A 39 6.75 -15.69 1.54
CA GLU A 39 7.90 -16.16 0.77
C GLU A 39 7.48 -17.30 -0.19
N GLY A 40 8.07 -17.30 -1.39
CA GLY A 40 7.75 -18.25 -2.46
C GLY A 40 6.42 -18.02 -3.15
N SER A 41 5.66 -16.97 -2.79
CA SER A 41 4.39 -16.65 -3.45
C SER A 41 4.51 -15.70 -4.65
N THR A 42 5.68 -15.10 -4.82
CA THR A 42 6.00 -14.14 -5.90
C THR A 42 7.33 -14.51 -6.57
N TYR A 43 8.05 -13.54 -7.13
CA TYR A 43 9.35 -13.78 -7.74
C TYR A 43 10.46 -13.93 -6.68
N PRO A 44 11.43 -14.85 -6.82
CA PRO A 44 12.51 -15.02 -5.85
C PRO A 44 13.35 -13.76 -5.62
N GLU A 45 13.50 -12.89 -6.63
CA GLU A 45 14.18 -11.61 -6.49
C GLU A 45 13.44 -10.60 -5.60
N ILE A 46 12.11 -10.70 -5.49
CA ILE A 46 11.32 -9.88 -4.57
C ILE A 46 11.60 -10.34 -3.14
N ASP A 47 11.51 -11.65 -2.87
CA ASP A 47 11.68 -12.21 -1.53
C ASP A 47 13.03 -11.81 -0.93
N LYS A 48 14.11 -11.88 -1.72
CA LYS A 48 15.47 -11.49 -1.31
C LYS A 48 15.63 -10.01 -0.95
N ARG A 49 14.71 -9.15 -1.41
CA ARG A 49 14.77 -7.70 -1.23
C ARG A 49 13.75 -7.19 -0.20
N VAL A 50 12.91 -8.06 0.36
CA VAL A 50 11.99 -7.66 1.44
C VAL A 50 12.80 -7.29 2.67
N LYS A 51 12.83 -5.99 2.95
CA LYS A 51 13.56 -5.38 4.05
C LYS A 51 12.76 -5.43 5.35
N LYS A 52 11.44 -5.19 5.25
CA LYS A 52 10.56 -5.15 6.42
C LYS A 52 9.11 -5.42 6.05
N VAL A 53 8.45 -6.14 6.95
CA VAL A 53 7.01 -6.42 6.89
C VAL A 53 6.30 -5.75 8.08
N SER A 54 5.08 -5.30 7.87
CA SER A 54 4.25 -4.71 8.93
C SER A 54 4.03 -5.68 10.10
N TYR A 55 3.87 -5.11 11.30
CA TYR A 55 3.53 -5.90 12.49
C TYR A 55 2.19 -6.64 12.36
N LEU A 56 1.29 -6.18 11.48
CA LEU A 56 0.00 -6.85 11.24
C LEU A 56 0.15 -8.30 10.78
N GLN A 57 1.24 -8.64 10.09
CA GLN A 57 1.52 -10.02 9.69
C GLN A 57 1.57 -10.97 10.89
N LYS A 58 2.05 -10.51 12.05
CA LYS A 58 2.11 -11.32 13.28
C LYS A 58 0.76 -11.49 13.95
N ILE A 59 -0.21 -10.61 13.68
CA ILE A 59 -1.55 -10.67 14.24
C ILE A 59 -2.41 -11.66 13.45
N CYS A 60 -2.48 -11.48 12.13
CA CYS A 60 -3.20 -12.39 11.26
C CYS A 60 -2.68 -12.27 9.83
N PHE A 61 -2.12 -13.36 9.31
CA PHE A 61 -1.66 -13.45 7.94
C PHE A 61 -2.72 -14.03 6.98
N THR A 62 -3.43 -15.09 7.42
CA THR A 62 -4.34 -15.88 6.59
C THR A 62 -5.54 -15.10 6.08
N ASP A 63 -6.04 -14.13 6.85
CA ASP A 63 -7.15 -13.27 6.47
C ASP A 63 -6.81 -11.79 6.64
N HIS A 64 -5.68 -11.38 6.05
CA HIS A 64 -5.19 -10.00 6.09
C HIS A 64 -6.25 -8.96 5.67
N ARG A 65 -7.25 -9.33 4.86
CA ARG A 65 -8.35 -8.44 4.46
C ARG A 65 -9.28 -8.06 5.61
N LYS A 66 -9.50 -8.96 6.58
CA LYS A 66 -10.25 -8.64 7.81
C LYS A 66 -9.52 -7.65 8.71
N LEU A 67 -8.21 -7.49 8.55
CA LEU A 67 -7.43 -6.50 9.28
C LEU A 67 -7.54 -5.08 8.69
N LEU A 68 -8.44 -4.84 7.74
CA LEU A 68 -8.71 -3.51 7.16
C LEU A 68 -8.77 -2.37 8.21
N PRO A 69 -9.45 -2.54 9.37
CA PRO A 69 -9.50 -1.50 10.41
C PRO A 69 -8.12 -1.16 11.01
N LEU A 70 -7.18 -2.09 10.94
CA LEU A 70 -5.83 -2.00 11.52
C LEU A 70 -4.77 -1.60 10.48
N TYR A 71 -5.12 -1.51 9.19
CA TYR A 71 -4.17 -1.08 8.14
C TYR A 71 -3.46 0.24 8.44
N PRO A 72 -4.11 1.27 9.04
CA PRO A 72 -3.40 2.46 9.48
C PRO A 72 -2.23 2.17 10.43
N LEU A 73 -2.42 1.25 11.39
CA LEU A 73 -1.37 0.83 12.32
C LEU A 73 -0.27 0.05 11.60
N GLY A 74 -0.66 -0.80 10.64
CA GLY A 74 0.28 -1.56 9.84
C GLY A 74 1.19 -0.69 8.98
N ALA A 75 0.60 0.24 8.23
CA ALA A 75 1.33 1.20 7.42
C ALA A 75 2.27 2.08 8.27
N ARG A 76 1.80 2.51 9.45
CA ARG A 76 2.62 3.28 10.41
C ARG A 76 3.79 2.48 10.98
N SER A 77 3.62 1.17 11.18
CA SER A 77 4.66 0.29 11.76
C SER A 77 5.90 0.14 10.87
N LEU A 78 5.77 0.39 9.57
CA LEU A 78 6.87 0.23 8.61
C LEU A 78 7.98 1.26 8.85
N LYS A 79 7.66 2.50 9.24
CA LYS A 79 8.62 3.58 9.58
C LYS A 79 9.82 3.63 8.61
N ILE A 80 9.59 4.20 7.44
CA ILE A 80 10.58 4.25 6.36
C ILE A 80 11.47 5.48 6.55
N SER A 81 12.79 5.30 6.50
CA SER A 81 13.78 6.35 6.74
C SER A 81 15.08 6.06 6.01
N GLY A 82 15.84 7.11 5.66
CA GLY A 82 17.17 6.96 5.05
C GLY A 82 17.15 6.66 3.54
N TYR A 83 16.04 7.00 2.87
CA TYR A 83 15.88 6.89 1.42
C TYR A 83 15.70 8.27 0.79
N ASP A 84 16.24 8.42 -0.41
CA ASP A 84 16.07 9.64 -1.22
C ASP A 84 14.70 9.62 -1.92
N LEU A 85 14.22 8.42 -2.26
CA LEU A 85 12.97 8.19 -2.98
C LEU A 85 12.22 6.99 -2.39
N VAL A 86 10.92 7.19 -2.16
CA VAL A 86 9.95 6.14 -1.82
C VAL A 86 8.94 6.01 -2.96
N ILE A 87 8.80 4.81 -3.50
CA ILE A 87 7.78 4.48 -4.50
C ILE A 87 6.76 3.54 -3.86
N SER A 88 5.53 3.97 -3.67
CA SER A 88 4.46 3.07 -3.24
C SER A 88 3.69 2.55 -4.44
N ILE A 89 3.69 1.23 -4.66
CA ILE A 89 2.80 0.56 -5.61
C ILE A 89 1.56 0.15 -4.83
N SER A 90 0.49 0.94 -4.97
CA SER A 90 -0.64 0.88 -4.03
C SER A 90 -2.00 0.71 -4.68
N HIS A 91 -2.79 -0.17 -4.08
CA HIS A 91 -4.23 -0.32 -4.24
C HIS A 91 -4.99 -0.23 -2.91
N ALA A 92 -4.28 -0.09 -1.78
CA ALA A 92 -4.84 0.06 -0.46
C ALA A 92 -3.99 0.98 0.43
N ALA A 93 -3.15 0.42 1.30
CA ALA A 93 -2.50 1.10 2.41
C ALA A 93 -1.04 1.51 2.15
N ALA A 94 -0.38 0.96 1.13
CA ALA A 94 1.04 1.18 0.86
C ALA A 94 1.39 2.65 0.59
N LYS A 95 0.46 3.44 0.03
CA LYS A 95 0.64 4.89 -0.14
C LYS A 95 0.58 5.68 1.18
N ASN A 96 0.06 5.10 2.26
CA ASN A 96 -0.18 5.79 3.53
C ASN A 96 0.87 5.44 4.60
N VAL A 97 2.02 4.90 4.18
CA VAL A 97 3.11 4.54 5.10
C VAL A 97 3.74 5.76 5.76
N SER A 98 4.31 5.57 6.94
CA SER A 98 5.06 6.63 7.62
C SER A 98 6.47 6.73 7.06
N ILE A 99 6.75 7.84 6.37
CA ILE A 99 8.07 8.25 5.91
C ILE A 99 8.60 9.29 6.92
N LEU A 100 9.83 9.11 7.39
CA LEU A 100 10.42 9.92 8.48
C LEU A 100 11.43 10.97 7.97
N GLY A 101 11.71 11.02 6.67
CA GLY A 101 12.63 12.01 6.08
C GLY A 101 11.86 13.16 5.46
N GLU A 102 12.16 14.39 5.87
CA GLU A 102 11.51 15.61 5.34
C GLU A 102 11.88 15.89 3.88
N SER A 103 13.05 15.43 3.43
CA SER A 103 13.52 15.59 2.05
C SER A 103 13.29 14.33 1.19
N THR A 104 12.61 13.31 1.71
CA THR A 104 12.36 12.08 0.97
C THR A 104 11.21 12.27 -0.01
N LEU A 105 11.48 12.12 -1.30
CA LEU A 105 10.44 12.20 -2.32
C LEU A 105 9.54 10.96 -2.28
N HIS A 106 8.23 11.14 -2.22
CA HIS A 106 7.24 10.07 -2.24
C HIS A 106 6.38 10.10 -3.51
N ILE A 107 6.56 9.07 -4.35
CA ILE A 107 5.74 8.85 -5.54
C ILE A 107 4.81 7.66 -5.30
N SER A 108 3.50 7.84 -5.53
CA SER A 108 2.53 6.76 -5.48
C SER A 108 2.12 6.30 -6.87
N TYR A 109 2.54 5.08 -7.25
CA TYR A 109 2.01 4.37 -8.39
C TYR A 109 0.69 3.68 -7.99
N CYS A 110 -0.42 4.36 -8.23
CA CYS A 110 -1.74 3.94 -7.85
C CYS A 110 -2.34 2.97 -8.89
N LEU A 111 -2.50 1.73 -8.47
CA LEU A 111 -3.19 0.68 -9.22
C LEU A 111 -4.71 0.89 -9.21
N THR A 112 -5.24 1.35 -8.07
CA THR A 112 -6.61 1.82 -7.88
C THR A 112 -6.71 2.51 -6.51
N PRO A 113 -7.56 3.53 -6.32
CA PRO A 113 -7.91 3.97 -4.97
C PRO A 113 -8.51 2.81 -4.16
N MET A 114 -8.48 2.92 -2.83
CA MET A 114 -8.86 1.86 -1.89
C MET A 114 -10.36 1.53 -1.98
N ARG A 115 -10.75 0.76 -2.99
CA ARG A 115 -12.16 0.53 -3.37
C ARG A 115 -13.02 -0.02 -2.24
N TYR A 116 -12.42 -0.79 -1.32
CA TYR A 116 -13.13 -1.39 -0.18
C TYR A 116 -13.83 -0.37 0.70
N ILE A 117 -13.25 0.83 0.86
CA ILE A 117 -13.82 1.89 1.68
C ILE A 117 -14.54 2.94 0.83
N TRP A 118 -14.13 3.15 -0.42
CA TRP A 118 -14.70 4.17 -1.29
C TRP A 118 -15.91 3.68 -2.10
N ASP A 119 -15.73 2.65 -2.93
CA ASP A 119 -16.74 2.18 -3.90
C ASP A 119 -17.58 1.01 -3.39
N GLN A 120 -16.97 0.14 -2.57
CA GLN A 120 -17.48 -1.20 -2.29
C GLN A 120 -17.89 -1.39 -0.83
N ALA A 121 -17.81 -0.35 0.00
CA ALA A 121 -18.16 -0.45 1.42
C ALA A 121 -19.58 -0.98 1.62
N GLU A 122 -20.53 -0.52 0.80
CA GLU A 122 -21.93 -0.98 0.88
C GLU A 122 -22.10 -2.43 0.45
N SER A 123 -21.40 -2.85 -0.61
CA SER A 123 -21.45 -4.22 -1.11
C SER A 123 -20.78 -5.22 -0.16
N TYR A 124 -19.75 -4.80 0.58
CA TYR A 124 -19.01 -5.67 1.52
C TYR A 124 -19.70 -5.81 2.88
N LEU A 125 -20.42 -4.78 3.34
CA LEU A 125 -20.98 -4.74 4.70
C LEU A 125 -22.47 -5.15 4.77
N GLY A 126 -23.14 -5.23 3.62
CA GLY A 126 -24.52 -5.69 3.52
C GLY A 126 -25.48 -4.96 4.47
N ASN A 127 -26.47 -5.67 5.02
CA ASN A 127 -27.54 -5.08 5.84
C ASN A 127 -27.08 -4.52 7.21
N LYS A 128 -25.83 -4.80 7.64
CA LYS A 128 -25.26 -4.29 8.90
C LYS A 128 -24.31 -3.10 8.68
N ARG A 129 -24.29 -2.52 7.47
CA ARG A 129 -23.40 -1.41 7.07
C ARG A 129 -23.40 -0.21 8.01
N TYR A 130 -24.53 0.12 8.61
CA TYR A 130 -24.66 1.28 9.47
C TYR A 130 -23.80 1.20 10.74
N LEU A 131 -23.58 -0.01 11.27
CA LEU A 131 -22.72 -0.25 12.43
C LEU A 131 -21.25 0.05 12.13
N PHE A 132 -20.85 0.03 10.86
CA PHE A 132 -19.47 0.20 10.44
C PHE A 132 -19.20 1.55 9.76
N TYR A 133 -20.21 2.40 9.53
CA TYR A 133 -20.01 3.73 8.91
C TYR A 133 -18.99 4.59 9.65
N PRO A 134 -18.98 4.70 11.00
CA PRO A 134 -17.97 5.49 11.70
C PRO A 134 -16.55 5.01 11.41
N LEU A 135 -16.35 3.68 11.35
CA LEU A 135 -15.08 3.07 11.05
C LEU A 135 -14.66 3.30 9.59
N ILE A 136 -15.59 3.13 8.64
CA ILE A 136 -15.33 3.37 7.22
C ILE A 136 -15.00 4.83 6.97
N ASN A 137 -15.73 5.76 7.56
CA ASN A 137 -15.46 7.20 7.44
C ASN A 137 -14.10 7.57 8.02
N ARG A 138 -13.72 6.98 9.16
CA ARG A 138 -12.37 7.15 9.72
C ARG A 138 -11.29 6.61 8.79
N LEU A 139 -11.51 5.47 8.14
CA LEU A 139 -10.57 4.92 7.15
C LEU A 139 -10.49 5.77 5.89
N ARG A 140 -11.61 6.35 5.42
CA ARG A 140 -11.64 7.29 4.29
C ARG A 140 -10.83 8.55 4.61
N GLU A 141 -11.03 9.09 5.81
CA GLU A 141 -10.29 10.27 6.25
C GLU A 141 -8.79 9.97 6.33
N TRP A 142 -8.41 8.85 6.94
CA TRP A 142 -7.01 8.41 6.96
C TRP A 142 -6.41 8.22 5.55
N ASP A 143 -7.18 7.67 4.61
CA ASP A 143 -6.74 7.50 3.23
C ASP A 143 -6.59 8.83 2.48
N ARG A 144 -7.45 9.81 2.79
CA ARG A 144 -7.42 11.17 2.25
C ARG A 144 -6.22 11.95 2.79
N GLU A 145 -6.08 12.01 4.12
CA GLU A 145 -4.93 12.62 4.80
C GLU A 145 -3.60 11.99 4.35
N GLY A 146 -3.59 10.67 4.11
CA GLY A 146 -2.43 9.96 3.60
C GLY A 146 -2.09 10.31 2.16
N SER A 147 -3.10 10.50 1.32
CA SER A 147 -2.91 10.99 -0.04
C SER A 147 -2.32 12.40 -0.09
N GLU A 148 -2.62 13.28 0.86
CA GLU A 148 -2.04 14.63 0.92
C GLU A 148 -0.53 14.64 1.23
N ARG A 149 0.02 13.54 1.77
CA ARG A 149 1.46 13.39 2.04
C ARG A 149 2.27 12.82 0.87
N VAL A 150 1.60 12.43 -0.21
CA VAL A 150 2.26 11.91 -1.42
C VAL A 150 2.59 13.10 -2.32
N ASP A 151 3.86 13.25 -2.70
CA ASP A 151 4.30 14.36 -3.56
C ASP A 151 3.74 14.22 -4.98
N TYR A 152 3.75 13.00 -5.54
CA TYR A 152 3.25 12.74 -6.90
C TYR A 152 2.46 11.45 -7.01
N PHE A 153 1.31 11.54 -7.66
CA PHE A 153 0.52 10.37 -8.07
C PHE A 153 0.73 10.02 -9.54
N THR A 154 1.04 8.75 -9.79
CA THR A 154 1.01 8.13 -11.12
C THR A 154 -0.06 7.06 -11.13
N ALA A 155 -0.99 7.11 -12.08
CA ALA A 155 -2.04 6.10 -12.21
C ALA A 155 -1.64 5.03 -13.24
N ILE A 156 -2.06 3.79 -13.03
CA ILE A 156 -1.90 2.72 -14.03
C ILE A 156 -2.73 2.94 -15.31
N SER A 157 -3.75 3.81 -15.27
CA SER A 157 -4.61 4.12 -16.42
C SER A 157 -5.31 5.46 -16.29
N LYS A 158 -5.86 5.96 -17.41
CA LYS A 158 -6.70 7.17 -17.44
C LYS A 158 -7.96 7.04 -16.56
N LEU A 159 -8.54 5.84 -16.48
CA LEU A 159 -9.71 5.57 -15.62
C LEU A 159 -9.35 5.71 -14.13
N VAL A 160 -8.21 5.15 -13.73
CA VAL A 160 -7.72 5.26 -12.34
C VAL A 160 -7.33 6.70 -12.03
N ALA A 161 -6.70 7.42 -12.97
CA ALA A 161 -6.41 8.84 -12.82
C ALA A 161 -7.68 9.67 -12.59
N ALA A 162 -8.76 9.37 -13.30
CA ALA A 162 -10.04 10.05 -13.10
C ALA A 162 -10.65 9.77 -11.72
N ARG A 163 -10.39 8.59 -11.12
CA ARG A 163 -10.83 8.28 -9.75
C ARG A 163 -10.00 8.99 -8.69
N ILE A 164 -8.69 9.14 -8.91
CA ILE A 164 -7.79 9.85 -7.97
C ILE A 164 -8.14 11.35 -7.89
N ARG A 165 -8.64 11.94 -8.98
CA ARG A 165 -9.03 13.36 -9.03
C ARG A 165 -10.37 13.69 -8.37
N LYS A 166 -11.17 12.69 -8.01
CA LYS A 166 -12.46 12.87 -7.32
C LYS A 166 -12.22 12.90 -5.82
#